data_AF-Q6CCK1-F1
#
_entry.id   AF-Q6CCK1-F1
#
_cell.length_a   1.000
_cell.length_b   1.000
_cell.length_c   1.000
_cell.angle_alpha   90.00
_cell.angle_beta   90.00
_cell.angle_gamma   90.00
#
_symmetry.space_group_name_H-M   'P 1'
#
loop_
_entity.id
_entity.type
_entity.pdbx_description
1 polymer ?
#
loop_
_entity_poly.entity_id
_entity_poly.type
_entity_poly.pdbx_seq_one_letter_code
_entity_poly.pdbx_strand_id
1 'polypeptide(L)'
;MFYKVTQVRSILRMPWRTRDVLKTLGLGKVGSQKYYKVSPGIAGQLYKVKELVNVEMADQYKSKAQIKADRKTEPGFSVVGSKRA
;
A
#
# COMPACT_ATOMS: atom_id res chain seq x y z
N MET A 1 -10.95 12.14 2.89
CA MET A 1 -10.86 10.93 3.73
C MET A 1 -10.62 9.70 2.85
N PHE A 2 -9.58 8.96 3.16
CA PHE A 2 -9.08 7.80 2.43
C PHE A 2 -8.83 6.63 3.39
N TYR A 3 -8.98 5.41 2.88
CA TYR A 3 -8.47 4.22 3.54
C TYR A 3 -7.02 4.02 3.13
N LYS A 4 -6.10 4.04 4.10
CA LYS A 4 -4.74 3.53 3.96
C LYS A 4 -4.78 2.04 4.26
N VAL A 5 -4.64 1.22 3.23
CA VAL A 5 -4.73 -0.24 3.33
C VAL A 5 -3.35 -0.82 3.12
N THR A 6 -2.90 -1.62 4.09
CA THR A 6 -1.62 -2.32 4.03
C THR A 6 -1.87 -3.82 4.12
N GLN A 7 -1.31 -4.59 3.20
CA GLN A 7 -1.40 -6.04 3.28
C GLN A 7 -0.40 -6.57 4.31
N VAL A 8 -0.90 -7.18 5.39
CA VAL A 8 -0.09 -7.67 6.52
C VAL A 8 0.14 -9.19 6.50
N ARG A 9 -0.70 -9.95 5.77
CA ARG A 9 -0.57 -11.42 5.66
C ARG A 9 -0.48 -11.88 4.20
N SER A 10 0.14 -13.05 3.99
CA SER A 10 0.37 -13.64 2.67
C SER A 10 -0.88 -14.26 2.05
N ILE A 11 -0.95 -14.27 0.72
CA ILE A 11 -2.07 -14.82 -0.06
C ILE A 11 -1.91 -16.31 -0.43
N LEU A 12 -0.75 -16.92 -0.19
CA LEU A 12 -0.36 -18.21 -0.76
C LEU A 12 -1.35 -19.36 -0.48
N ARG A 13 -2.03 -19.31 0.67
CA ARG A 13 -2.98 -20.36 1.11
C ARG A 13 -4.41 -19.85 1.28
N MET A 14 -4.74 -18.74 0.63
CA MET A 14 -6.09 -18.16 0.69
C MET A 14 -6.99 -18.72 -0.42
N PRO A 15 -8.30 -18.88 -0.18
CA PRO A 15 -9.26 -19.24 -1.22
C PRO A 15 -9.20 -18.29 -2.42
N TRP A 16 -9.51 -18.81 -3.61
CA TRP A 16 -9.45 -18.07 -4.87
C TRP A 16 -10.24 -16.75 -4.82
N ARG A 17 -11.46 -16.76 -4.26
CA ARG A 17 -12.30 -15.55 -4.11
C ARG A 17 -11.60 -14.46 -3.30
N THR A 18 -10.96 -14.83 -2.19
CA THR A 18 -10.21 -13.87 -1.33
C THR A 18 -9.00 -13.32 -2.07
N ARG A 19 -8.30 -14.17 -2.83
CA ARG A 19 -7.16 -13.75 -3.67
C ARG A 19 -7.61 -12.78 -4.76
N ASP A 20 -8.76 -13.00 -5.37
CA ASP A 20 -9.29 -12.12 -6.41
C ASP A 20 -9.71 -10.76 -5.85
N VAL A 21 -10.35 -10.71 -4.68
CA VAL A 21 -10.66 -9.43 -4.00
C VAL A 21 -9.37 -8.65 -3.67
N LEU A 22 -8.32 -9.33 -3.21
CA LEU A 22 -7.03 -8.64 -3.00
C LEU A 22 -6.43 -8.12 -4.30
N LYS A 23 -6.52 -8.88 -5.40
CA LYS A 23 -6.05 -8.46 -6.73
C LYS A 23 -6.88 -7.31 -7.32
N THR A 24 -8.19 -7.24 -7.07
CA THR A 24 -9.03 -6.11 -7.55
C THR A 24 -8.72 -4.83 -6.80
N LEU A 25 -8.48 -4.92 -5.49
CA LEU A 25 -7.87 -3.85 -4.71
C LEU A 25 -6.44 -3.56 -5.25
N GLY A 26 -5.80 -4.57 -5.84
CA GLY A 26 -4.45 -4.55 -6.41
C GLY A 26 -3.38 -4.53 -5.33
N LEU A 27 -3.70 -5.18 -4.21
CA LEU A 27 -2.74 -5.71 -3.26
C LEU A 27 -2.25 -7.07 -3.81
N GLY A 28 -1.15 -7.58 -3.27
CA GLY A 28 -0.57 -8.84 -3.75
C GLY A 28 0.81 -9.17 -3.20
N LYS A 29 1.52 -8.18 -2.66
CA LYS A 29 2.76 -8.38 -1.90
C LYS A 29 2.54 -7.94 -0.45
N VAL A 30 3.02 -8.73 0.50
CA VAL A 30 3.02 -8.34 1.92
C VAL A 30 3.82 -7.05 2.09
N GLY A 31 3.32 -6.12 2.91
CA GLY A 31 3.87 -4.78 3.09
C GLY A 31 3.51 -3.79 1.97
N SER A 32 2.76 -4.21 0.94
CA SER A 32 2.23 -3.28 -0.06
C SER A 32 1.14 -2.41 0.56
N GLN A 33 1.19 -1.12 0.23
CA GLN A 33 0.28 -0.10 0.74
C GLN A 33 -0.44 0.56 -0.42
N LYS A 34 -1.75 0.74 -0.27
CA LYS A 34 -2.60 1.45 -1.21
C LYS A 34 -3.57 2.37 -0.50
N TYR A 35 -3.93 3.45 -1.19
CA TYR A 35 -4.92 4.41 -0.72
C TYR A 35 -6.17 4.32 -1.60
N TYR A 36 -7.34 4.27 -0.97
CA TYR A 36 -8.63 4.27 -1.64
C TYR A 36 -9.49 5.40 -1.08
N LYS A 37 -10.28 6.04 -1.93
CA LYS A 37 -11.32 6.96 -1.47
C LYS A 37 -12.35 6.18 -0.65
N VAL A 38 -12.76 6.74 0.49
CA VAL A 38 -13.78 6.10 1.33
C VAL A 38 -15.08 5.97 0.55
N SER A 39 -15.56 4.73 0.40
CA SER A 39 -16.85 4.40 -0.19
C SER A 39 -17.37 3.07 0.37
N PRO A 40 -18.70 2.87 0.41
CA PRO A 40 -19.29 1.61 0.89
C PRO A 40 -18.82 0.38 0.09
N GLY A 41 -18.63 0.54 -1.22
CA GLY A 41 -18.15 -0.55 -2.09
C GLY A 41 -16.74 -1.01 -1.71
N ILE A 42 -15.83 -0.06 -1.45
CA ILE A 42 -14.47 -0.38 -0.98
C ILE A 42 -14.52 -0.98 0.43
N ALA A 43 -15.34 -0.45 1.33
CA ALA A 43 -15.50 -0.99 2.68
C ALA A 43 -15.97 -2.46 2.66
N GLY A 44 -16.94 -2.80 1.80
CA GLY A 44 -17.39 -4.18 1.61
C GLY A 44 -16.31 -5.12 1.06
N GLN A 45 -15.46 -4.63 0.16
CA GLN A 45 -14.30 -5.40 -0.32
C GLN A 45 -13.27 -5.62 0.78
N LEU A 46 -12.96 -4.58 1.57
CA LEU A 46 -12.03 -4.66 2.70
C LEU A 46 -12.54 -5.62 3.77
N TYR A 47 -13.85 -5.62 4.04
CA TYR A 47 -14.46 -6.53 5.02
C TYR A 47 -14.25 -8.01 4.65
N LYS A 48 -14.31 -8.35 3.36
CA LYS A 48 -14.03 -9.71 2.86
C LYS A 48 -12.59 -10.17 3.06
N VAL A 49 -11.65 -9.24 3.22
CA VAL A 49 -10.21 -9.52 3.35
C VAL A 49 -9.62 -9.01 4.67
N LYS A 50 -10.47 -8.71 5.66
CA LYS A 50 -10.10 -8.03 6.93
C LYS A 50 -8.99 -8.72 7.72
N GLU A 51 -8.84 -10.03 7.57
CA GLU A 51 -7.80 -10.81 8.26
C GLU A 51 -6.42 -10.68 7.60
N LEU A 52 -6.36 -10.18 6.36
CA LEU A 52 -5.14 -10.09 5.56
C LEU A 52 -4.60 -8.68 5.44
N VAL A 53 -5.42 -7.68 5.80
CA VAL A 53 -5.11 -6.26 5.62
C VAL A 53 -5.24 -5.50 6.94
N ASN A 54 -4.39 -4.51 7.12
CA ASN A 54 -4.56 -3.47 8.12
C ASN A 54 -5.15 -2.22 7.43
N VAL A 55 -6.16 -1.61 8.04
CA VAL A 55 -6.86 -0.44 7.49
C VAL A 55 -6.74 0.71 8.49
N GLU A 56 -6.18 1.81 8.02
CA GLU A 56 -6.05 3.06 8.75
C GLU A 56 -6.80 4.18 8.01
N MET A 57 -7.30 5.17 8.75
CA MET A 57 -7.90 6.36 8.17
C MET A 57 -6.80 7.38 7.84
N ALA A 58 -6.87 7.98 6.65
CA ALA A 58 -5.96 9.02 6.22
C ALA A 58 -6.72 10.20 5.62
N ASP A 59 -6.27 11.42 5.92
CA ASP A 59 -6.93 12.63 5.41
C ASP A 59 -6.64 12.83 3.92
N GLN A 60 -5.41 12.53 3.51
CA GLN A 60 -4.90 12.76 2.17
C GLN A 60 -4.54 11.46 1.44
N TYR A 61 -4.69 11.51 0.11
CA TYR A 61 -4.23 10.45 -0.77
C TYR A 61 -2.71 10.54 -0.96
N LYS A 62 -2.01 9.41 -0.90
CA LYS A 62 -0.60 9.34 -1.29
C LYS A 62 -0.40 8.49 -2.54
N SER A 63 0.32 9.05 -3.52
CA SER A 63 0.76 8.32 -4.71
C SER A 63 1.89 7.34 -4.38
N LYS A 64 2.16 6.39 -5.28
CA LYS A 64 3.29 5.45 -5.11
C LYS A 64 4.64 6.16 -4.94
N ALA A 65 4.84 7.29 -5.63
CA ALA A 65 6.07 8.09 -5.54
C ALA A 65 6.20 8.74 -4.16
N GLN A 66 5.10 9.30 -3.63
CA GLN A 66 5.07 9.88 -2.28
C GLN A 66 5.32 8.82 -1.20
N ILE A 67 4.68 7.64 -1.31
CA ILE A 67 4.93 6.53 -0.38
C ILE A 67 6.40 6.11 -0.40
N LYS A 68 7.04 6.11 -1.58
CA LYS A 68 8.47 5.81 -1.71
C LYS A 68 9.34 6.91 -1.10
N ALA A 69 8.98 8.17 -1.31
CA ALA A 69 9.67 9.32 -0.74
C ALA A 69 9.58 9.32 0.80
N ASP A 70 8.40 9.03 1.37
CA ASP A 70 8.20 8.91 2.82
C ASP A 70 9.10 7.84 3.46
N ARG A 71 9.42 6.78 2.72
CA ARG A 71 10.32 5.70 3.16
C ARG A 71 11.79 6.02 2.96
N LYS A 72 12.12 7.08 2.22
CA LYS A 72 13.49 7.42 1.87
C LYS A 72 14.11 8.20 3.02
N THR A 73 15.10 7.60 3.67
CA THR A 73 15.94 8.28 4.65
C THR A 73 16.88 9.28 3.96
N GLU A 74 17.29 10.31 4.70
CA GLU A 74 18.31 11.25 4.26
C GLU A 74 19.64 10.53 3.99
N PRO A 75 20.27 10.75 2.82
CA PRO A 75 21.59 10.19 2.55
C PRO A 75 22.63 10.75 3.52
N GLY A 76 23.42 9.89 4.16
CA GLY A 76 24.49 10.29 5.08
C GLY A 76 25.75 10.84 4.40
N PHE A 77 25.68 11.21 3.13
CA PHE A 77 26.80 11.76 2.37
C PHE A 77 26.32 12.81 1.38
N SER A 78 27.18 13.79 1.11
CA SER A 78 27.01 14.77 0.04
C SER A 78 28.07 14.55 -1.04
N VAL A 79 27.67 14.53 -2.30
CA VAL A 79 28.61 14.42 -3.43
C VAL A 79 29.24 15.80 -3.68
N VAL A 80 30.53 15.95 -3.40
CA VAL A 80 31.27 17.25 -3.48
C VAL A 80 31.82 17.54 -4.89
N GLY A 81 31.74 16.60 -5.82
CA GLY A 81 32.15 16.84 -7.20
C GLY A 81 31.80 15.69 -8.14
N SER A 82 31.51 16.03 -9.39
CA SER A 82 31.43 15.07 -10.50
C SER A 82 32.65 15.30 -11.38
N LYS A 83 33.55 14.32 -11.47
CA LYS A 83 34.55 14.33 -12.55
C LYS A 83 33.79 14.14 -13.85
N ARG A 84 33.65 15.22 -14.64
CA ARG A 84 33.28 15.12 -16.05
C ARG A 84 34.45 14.42 -16.76
N ALA A 85 34.15 13.31 -17.43
CA ALA A 85 34.99 12.71 -18.45
C ALA A 85 34.55 13.27 -19.81
#